data_AF-A0A7S0FP17-F1
#
_entry.id   AF-A0A7S0FP17-F1
#
_cell.length_a   1.000
_cell.length_b   1.000
_cell.length_c   1.000
_cell.angle_alpha   90.00
_cell.angle_beta   90.00
_cell.angle_gamma   90.00
#
_symmetry.space_group_name_H-M   'P 1'
#
loop_
_entity.id
_entity.type
_entity.pdbx_description
1 polymer ?
#
loop_
_entity_poly.entity_id
_entity_poly.type
_entity_poly.pdbx_seq_one_letter_code
_entity_poly.pdbx_strand_id
1 'polypeptide(L)'
;ATKKEQKEQEMEELRPIVVQLVQEEHRDFGGGFHQPTWRDLLITKLAIWPVQLVKAMSWQIGYWGRRLRGLDLSESEREVLTRRAIGEITWHALSDEDRVDACTQDLWVAANLEDWREMQEVKKLGAGYQKKYNRWKRKQGSKLE
;
A
#
# COMPACT_ATOMS: atom_id res chain seq x y z
N ALA A 1 -47.39 -5.34 -5.27
CA ALA A 1 -45.99 -5.79 -5.41
C ALA A 1 -45.43 -6.03 -4.03
N THR A 2 -44.99 -7.26 -3.77
CA THR A 2 -44.28 -7.62 -2.54
C THR A 2 -42.97 -6.81 -2.48
N LYS A 3 -42.51 -6.36 -1.31
CA LYS A 3 -41.26 -5.56 -1.16
C LYS A 3 -40.02 -6.15 -1.87
N LYS A 4 -40.04 -7.46 -2.16
CA LYS A 4 -39.03 -8.14 -2.97
C LYS A 4 -39.07 -7.74 -4.46
N GLU A 5 -40.25 -7.70 -5.05
CA GLU A 5 -40.44 -7.37 -6.48
C GLU A 5 -40.04 -5.92 -6.76
N GLN A 6 -40.29 -5.00 -5.82
CA GLN A 6 -39.87 -3.60 -5.94
C GLN A 6 -38.34 -3.46 -5.88
N LYS A 7 -37.67 -4.21 -5.00
CA LYS A 7 -36.20 -4.23 -4.93
C LYS A 7 -35.57 -4.88 -6.17
N GLU A 8 -36.19 -5.91 -6.73
CA GLU A 8 -35.72 -6.54 -7.96
C GLU A 8 -35.83 -5.57 -9.16
N GLN A 9 -36.93 -4.83 -9.25
CA GLN A 9 -37.11 -3.78 -10.28
C GLN A 9 -36.09 -2.64 -10.12
N GLU A 10 -35.88 -2.13 -8.91
CA GLU A 10 -34.83 -1.12 -8.64
C GLU A 10 -33.44 -1.64 -9.03
N MET A 11 -33.13 -2.91 -8.76
CA MET A 11 -31.87 -3.53 -9.15
C MET A 11 -31.73 -3.72 -10.65
N GLU A 12 -32.82 -4.02 -11.37
CA GLU A 12 -32.81 -4.11 -12.84
C GLU A 12 -32.64 -2.75 -13.51
N GLU A 13 -33.22 -1.69 -12.96
CA GLU A 13 -33.05 -0.31 -13.42
C GLU A 13 -31.62 0.22 -13.15
N LEU A 14 -31.03 -0.17 -12.02
CA LEU A 14 -29.67 0.24 -11.65
C LEU A 14 -28.58 -0.54 -12.38
N ARG A 15 -28.83 -1.79 -12.82
CA ARG A 15 -27.87 -2.62 -13.56
C ARG A 15 -27.25 -1.93 -14.78
N PRO A 16 -28.01 -1.37 -15.73
CA PRO A 16 -27.42 -0.72 -16.91
C PRO A 16 -26.56 0.48 -16.53
N ILE A 17 -26.98 1.26 -15.53
CA ILE A 17 -26.23 2.40 -15.00
C ILE A 17 -24.89 1.93 -14.42
N VAL A 18 -24.91 0.89 -13.58
CA VAL A 18 -23.68 0.31 -13.00
C VAL A 18 -22.77 -0.26 -14.08
N VAL A 19 -23.31 -0.97 -15.08
CA VAL A 19 -22.51 -1.50 -16.20
C VAL A 19 -21.85 -0.38 -16.99
N GLN A 20 -22.58 0.72 -17.24
CA GLN A 20 -22.03 1.88 -17.95
C GLN A 20 -20.91 2.56 -17.16
N LEU A 21 -21.12 2.82 -15.87
CA LEU A 21 -20.10 3.37 -14.95
C LEU A 21 -18.83 2.50 -14.89
N VAL A 22 -18.99 1.17 -14.84
CA VAL A 22 -17.89 0.20 -14.78
C VAL A 22 -17.13 0.11 -16.10
N GLN A 23 -17.80 0.23 -17.25
CA GLN A 23 -17.16 0.08 -18.56
C GLN A 23 -16.56 1.37 -19.11
N GLU A 24 -17.22 2.50 -18.88
CA GLU A 24 -16.89 3.77 -19.54
C GLU A 24 -16.11 4.73 -18.62
N GLU A 25 -16.45 4.77 -17.32
CA GLU A 25 -16.02 5.87 -16.44
C GLU A 25 -14.86 5.49 -15.50
N HIS A 26 -14.82 4.24 -15.01
CA HIS A 26 -13.81 3.77 -14.06
C HIS A 26 -13.00 2.58 -14.61
N ARG A 27 -11.82 2.86 -15.18
CA ARG A 27 -10.86 1.81 -15.61
C ARG A 27 -10.11 1.15 -14.44
N ASP A 28 -9.97 1.87 -13.33
CA ASP A 28 -9.31 1.42 -12.11
C ASP A 28 -10.25 1.67 -10.94
N PHE A 29 -10.67 0.59 -10.27
CA PHE A 29 -11.58 0.63 -9.13
C PHE A 29 -10.81 0.81 -7.81
N GLY A 30 -9.48 0.88 -7.86
CA GLY A 30 -8.63 0.84 -6.69
C GLY A 30 -8.59 -0.55 -6.04
N GLY A 31 -7.74 -0.72 -5.03
CA GLY A 31 -7.62 -1.98 -4.28
C GLY A 31 -7.10 -3.18 -5.11
N GLY A 32 -6.59 -2.95 -6.32
CA GLY A 32 -6.08 -3.98 -7.22
C GLY A 32 -7.08 -4.52 -8.23
N PHE A 33 -8.30 -3.96 -8.30
CA PHE A 33 -9.29 -4.33 -9.32
C PHE A 33 -9.24 -3.35 -10.49
N HIS A 34 -8.98 -3.88 -11.68
CA HIS A 34 -9.02 -3.13 -12.93
C HIS A 34 -9.55 -4.02 -14.05
N GLN A 35 -9.93 -3.40 -15.17
CA GLN A 35 -10.35 -4.15 -16.35
C GLN A 35 -9.19 -5.07 -16.82
N PRO A 36 -9.46 -6.36 -17.07
CA PRO A 36 -8.41 -7.30 -17.48
C PRO A 36 -7.79 -6.86 -18.80
N THR A 37 -6.49 -6.70 -18.80
CA THR A 37 -5.66 -6.31 -19.95
C THR A 37 -4.88 -7.53 -20.44
N TRP A 38 -4.30 -7.47 -21.65
CA TRP A 38 -3.41 -8.53 -22.18
C TRP A 38 -2.22 -8.85 -21.26
N ARG A 39 -1.83 -7.91 -20.38
CA ARG A 39 -0.79 -8.10 -19.35
C ARG A 39 -1.22 -9.00 -18.20
N ASP A 40 -2.53 -9.16 -18.00
CA ASP A 40 -3.09 -10.01 -16.95
C ASP A 40 -3.23 -11.47 -17.38
N LEU A 41 -3.11 -11.73 -18.69
CA LEU A 41 -3.08 -13.08 -19.22
C LEU A 41 -1.91 -13.85 -18.59
N LEU A 42 -2.22 -15.05 -18.08
CA LEU A 42 -1.26 -15.92 -17.41
C LEU A 42 -0.05 -16.21 -18.31
N ILE A 43 -0.28 -16.42 -19.61
CA ILE A 43 0.78 -16.66 -20.60
C ILE A 43 1.75 -15.48 -20.67
N THR A 44 1.23 -14.25 -20.70
CA THR A 44 2.06 -13.04 -20.70
C THR A 44 2.86 -12.92 -19.40
N LYS A 45 2.23 -13.22 -18.25
CA LYS A 45 2.93 -13.23 -16.95
C LYS A 45 4.04 -14.26 -16.91
N LEU A 46 3.80 -15.49 -17.38
CA LEU A 46 4.82 -16.53 -17.48
C LEU A 46 5.97 -16.15 -18.41
N ALA A 47 5.68 -15.48 -19.53
CA ALA A 47 6.71 -15.01 -20.45
C ALA A 47 7.59 -13.90 -19.84
N ILE A 48 7.01 -13.01 -19.02
CA ILE A 48 7.74 -11.89 -18.39
C ILE A 48 8.43 -12.30 -17.08
N TRP A 49 7.93 -13.34 -16.41
CA TRP A 49 8.38 -13.76 -15.08
C TRP A 49 9.90 -14.03 -15.00
N PRO A 50 10.57 -14.67 -15.98
CA PRO A 50 12.03 -14.86 -15.93
C PRO A 50 12.80 -13.55 -15.82
N VAL A 51 12.35 -12.51 -16.53
CA VAL A 51 13.00 -11.19 -16.51
C VAL A 51 12.83 -10.53 -15.14
N GLN A 52 11.63 -10.63 -14.56
CA GLN A 52 11.36 -10.11 -13.22
C GLN A 52 12.18 -10.85 -12.16
N LEU A 53 12.32 -12.17 -12.29
CA LEU A 53 13.10 -13.00 -11.39
C LEU A 53 14.58 -12.61 -11.42
N VAL A 54 15.18 -12.47 -12.62
CA VAL A 54 16.58 -12.04 -12.76
C VAL A 54 16.81 -10.66 -12.14
N LYS A 55 15.89 -9.72 -12.34
CA LYS A 55 15.96 -8.39 -11.72
C LYS A 55 15.85 -8.44 -10.20
N ALA A 56 14.97 -9.28 -9.67
CA ALA A 56 14.83 -9.47 -8.22
C ALA A 56 16.08 -10.12 -7.61
N MET A 57 16.64 -11.13 -8.29
CA MET A 57 17.86 -11.80 -7.85
C MET A 57 19.08 -10.89 -7.90
N SER A 58 19.26 -10.11 -8.97
CA SER A 58 20.40 -9.18 -9.07
C SER A 58 20.37 -8.12 -7.96
N TRP A 59 19.18 -7.58 -7.65
CA TRP A 59 18.99 -6.68 -6.52
C TRP A 59 19.34 -7.36 -5.19
N GLN A 60 18.85 -8.60 -4.99
CA GLN A 60 19.10 -9.35 -3.76
C GLN A 60 20.60 -9.64 -3.56
N ILE A 61 21.30 -10.06 -4.61
CA ILE A 61 22.75 -10.32 -4.56
C ILE A 61 23.50 -9.03 -4.23
N GLY A 62 23.15 -7.90 -4.85
CA GLY A 62 23.75 -6.60 -4.55
C GLY A 62 23.53 -6.17 -3.09
N TYR A 63 22.29 -6.30 -2.61
CA TYR A 63 21.93 -5.99 -1.23
C TYR A 63 22.72 -6.83 -0.21
N TRP A 64 22.78 -8.16 -0.40
CA TRP A 64 23.55 -9.04 0.47
C TRP A 64 25.04 -8.78 0.40
N GLY A 65 25.60 -8.52 -0.79
CA GLY A 65 27.00 -8.18 -0.97
C GLY A 65 27.41 -6.92 -0.19
N ARG A 66 26.52 -5.92 -0.11
CA ARG A 66 26.76 -4.73 0.72
C ARG A 66 26.62 -4.99 2.20
N ARG A 67 25.65 -5.81 2.60
CA ARG A 67 25.46 -6.16 4.02
C ARG A 67 26.64 -6.93 4.58
N LEU A 68 27.22 -7.84 3.80
CA LEU A 68 28.44 -8.57 4.16
C LEU A 68 29.66 -7.65 4.31
N ARG A 69 29.69 -6.51 3.61
CA ARG A 69 30.75 -5.50 3.71
C ARG A 69 30.52 -4.48 4.83
N GLY A 70 29.40 -4.57 5.56
CA GLY A 70 29.04 -3.61 6.59
C GLY A 70 28.76 -2.19 6.07
N LEU A 71 28.41 -2.06 4.79
CA LEU A 71 28.09 -0.76 4.19
C LEU A 71 26.70 -0.28 4.61
N ASP A 72 26.55 1.04 4.71
CA ASP A 72 25.24 1.67 4.95
C ASP A 72 24.29 1.48 3.77
N LEU A 73 22.99 1.48 4.09
CA LEU A 73 21.92 1.37 3.10
C LEU A 73 21.92 2.61 2.20
N SER A 74 22.01 2.37 0.89
CA SER A 74 21.76 3.41 -0.12
C SER A 74 20.29 3.84 -0.07
N GLU A 75 20.03 5.08 -0.45
CA GLU A 75 18.69 5.63 -0.62
C GLU A 75 17.77 4.72 -1.45
N SER A 76 18.26 4.18 -2.57
CA SER A 76 17.51 3.23 -3.41
C SER A 76 17.15 1.92 -2.69
N GLU A 77 18.00 1.44 -1.77
CA GLU A 77 17.74 0.23 -0.99
C GLU A 77 16.73 0.52 0.11
N ARG A 78 16.82 1.70 0.74
CA ARG A 78 15.86 2.16 1.75
C ARG A 78 14.46 2.26 1.17
N GLU A 79 14.32 2.81 -0.03
CA GLU A 79 13.03 2.89 -0.72
C GLU A 79 12.43 1.51 -0.98
N VAL A 80 13.22 0.58 -1.54
CA VAL A 80 12.74 -0.78 -1.84
C VAL A 80 12.34 -1.51 -0.56
N LEU A 81 13.11 -1.39 0.52
CA LEU A 81 12.79 -2.02 1.79
C LEU A 81 11.55 -1.40 2.44
N THR A 82 11.43 -0.09 2.42
CA THR A 82 10.27 0.66 2.94
C THR A 82 9.00 0.28 2.18
N ARG A 83 9.07 0.26 0.83
CA ARG A 83 7.95 -0.18 -0.02
C ARG A 83 7.53 -1.61 0.27
N ARG A 84 8.48 -2.53 0.48
CA ARG A 84 8.18 -3.94 0.84
C ARG A 84 7.52 -4.05 2.21
N ALA A 85 7.93 -3.21 3.17
CA ALA A 85 7.41 -3.25 4.54
C ALA A 85 5.99 -2.68 4.65
N ILE A 86 5.73 -1.55 3.98
CA ILE A 86 4.43 -0.87 3.98
C ILE A 86 3.39 -1.59 3.10
N GLY A 87 3.85 -2.23 2.02
CA GLY A 87 3.00 -2.87 1.02
C GLY A 87 2.75 -1.98 -0.19
N GLU A 88 2.60 -2.60 -1.35
CA GLU A 88 2.59 -1.90 -2.64
C GLU A 88 1.38 -0.96 -2.80
N ILE A 89 0.20 -1.38 -2.38
CA ILE A 89 -1.02 -0.56 -2.47
C ILE A 89 -0.89 0.70 -1.62
N THR A 90 -0.46 0.55 -0.37
CA THR A 90 -0.29 1.66 0.57
C THR A 90 0.83 2.60 0.13
N TRP A 91 1.91 2.07 -0.45
CA TRP A 91 3.00 2.89 -1.02
C TRP A 91 2.53 3.76 -2.19
N HIS A 92 1.73 3.19 -3.10
CA HIS A 92 1.17 3.94 -4.23
C HIS A 92 0.12 4.96 -3.82
N ALA A 93 -0.62 4.70 -2.74
CA ALA A 93 -1.60 5.64 -2.18
C ALA A 93 -0.96 6.81 -1.41
N LEU A 94 0.31 6.69 -1.00
CA LEU A 94 1.04 7.75 -0.30
C LEU A 94 1.43 8.89 -1.26
N SER A 95 1.40 10.12 -0.75
CA SER A 95 1.93 11.30 -1.45
C SER A 95 3.47 11.22 -1.57
N ASP A 96 4.06 11.98 -2.51
CA ASP A 96 5.52 11.95 -2.69
C ASP A 96 6.27 12.49 -1.45
N GLU A 97 5.70 13.47 -0.74
CA GLU A 97 6.24 13.97 0.54
C GLU A 97 6.20 12.86 1.62
N ASP A 98 5.06 12.18 1.76
CA ASP A 98 4.92 11.09 2.73
C ASP A 98 5.84 9.89 2.41
N ARG A 99 6.18 9.66 1.13
CA ARG A 99 7.14 8.62 0.72
C ARG A 99 8.56 8.93 1.18
N VAL A 100 8.98 10.18 1.07
CA VAL A 100 10.29 10.63 1.58
C VAL A 100 10.33 10.46 3.09
N ASP A 101 9.29 10.91 3.80
CA ASP A 101 9.17 10.73 5.25
C ASP A 101 9.19 9.25 5.65
N ALA A 102 8.49 8.39 4.91
CA ALA A 102 8.49 6.95 5.13
C ALA A 102 9.91 6.33 4.99
N CYS A 103 10.69 6.76 3.99
CA CYS A 103 12.05 6.29 3.78
C CYS A 103 13.04 6.75 4.87
N THR A 104 12.77 7.88 5.54
CA THR A 104 13.64 8.41 6.61
C THR A 104 13.38 7.77 7.97
N GLN A 105 12.21 7.17 8.18
CA GLN A 105 11.81 6.53 9.45
C GLN A 105 12.25 5.07 9.57
N ASP A 106 13.05 4.57 8.63
CA ASP A 106 13.55 3.19 8.60
C ASP A 106 12.43 2.14 8.80
N LEU A 107 11.31 2.28 8.09
CA LEU A 107 10.10 1.47 8.29
C LEU A 107 10.25 -0.02 7.96
N TRP A 108 11.43 -0.45 7.48
CA TRP A 108 11.79 -1.87 7.42
C TRP A 108 12.07 -2.47 8.80
N VAL A 109 12.23 -1.64 9.84
CA VAL A 109 12.27 -2.07 11.24
C VAL A 109 10.82 -2.25 11.72
N ALA A 110 10.49 -3.46 12.21
CA ALA A 110 9.12 -3.82 12.57
C ALA A 110 8.50 -2.88 13.63
N ALA A 111 9.27 -2.44 14.62
CA ALA A 111 8.80 -1.50 15.64
C ALA A 111 8.42 -0.14 15.05
N ASN A 112 9.25 0.40 14.15
CA ASN A 112 9.00 1.68 13.50
C ASN A 112 7.77 1.59 12.58
N LEU A 113 7.59 0.45 11.90
CA LEU A 113 6.44 0.18 11.05
C LEU A 113 5.13 0.17 11.86
N GLU A 114 5.11 -0.48 13.01
CA GLU A 114 3.92 -0.55 13.87
C GLU A 114 3.56 0.85 14.39
N ASP A 115 4.55 1.58 14.90
CA ASP A 115 4.40 2.97 15.32
C ASP A 115 3.86 3.87 14.19
N TRP A 116 4.38 3.70 12.98
CA TRP A 116 3.94 4.45 11.82
C TRP A 116 2.49 4.10 11.44
N ARG A 117 2.12 2.81 11.44
CA ARG A 117 0.75 2.37 11.15
C ARG A 117 -0.24 2.96 12.15
N GLU A 118 0.10 2.92 13.43
CA GLU A 118 -0.72 3.52 14.48
C GLU A 118 -0.87 5.04 14.26
N MET A 119 0.22 5.74 13.92
CA MET A 119 0.15 7.17 13.57
C MET A 119 -0.71 7.44 12.33
N GLN A 120 -0.67 6.57 11.30
CA GLN A 120 -1.51 6.73 10.11
C GLN A 120 -2.99 6.55 10.43
N GLU A 121 -3.36 5.63 11.33
CA GLU A 121 -4.73 5.48 11.82
C GLU A 121 -5.18 6.70 12.61
N VAL A 122 -4.33 7.22 13.50
CA VAL A 122 -4.62 8.44 14.26
C VAL A 122 -4.70 9.66 13.34
N LYS A 123 -3.93 9.70 12.24
CA LYS A 123 -4.01 10.75 11.23
C LYS A 123 -5.40 10.82 10.59
N LYS A 124 -6.02 9.67 10.30
CA LYS A 124 -7.39 9.57 9.75
C LYS A 124 -8.46 10.12 10.71
N LEU A 125 -8.24 10.03 12.02
CA LEU A 125 -9.17 10.53 13.05
C LEU A 125 -9.15 12.08 13.19
N GLY A 126 -8.14 12.75 12.62
CA GLY A 126 -8.03 14.21 12.61
C GLY A 126 -7.09 14.82 13.66
N ALA A 127 -6.74 16.09 13.49
CA ALA A 127 -5.67 16.77 14.24
C ALA A 127 -5.90 16.86 15.76
N GLY A 128 -7.15 16.91 16.22
CA GLY A 128 -7.47 16.93 17.66
C GLY A 128 -7.13 15.60 18.35
N TYR A 129 -7.40 14.48 17.67
CA TYR A 129 -7.07 13.14 18.16
C TYR A 129 -5.57 12.88 18.14
N GLN A 130 -4.85 13.35 17.12
CA GLN A 130 -3.38 13.31 17.06
C GLN A 130 -2.74 13.97 18.29
N LYS A 131 -3.17 15.18 18.66
CA LYS A 131 -2.64 15.89 19.84
C LYS A 131 -2.94 15.15 21.15
N LYS A 132 -4.06 14.45 21.24
CA LYS A 132 -4.44 13.65 22.43
C LYS A 132 -3.60 12.38 22.50
N TYR A 133 -3.46 11.69 21.38
CA TYR A 133 -2.65 10.49 21.24
C TYR A 133 -1.16 10.74 21.56
N ASN A 134 -0.56 11.79 20.99
CA ASN A 134 0.84 12.16 21.27
C ASN A 134 1.07 12.49 22.76
N ARG A 135 0.09 13.13 23.42
CA ARG A 135 0.14 13.38 24.87
C ARG A 135 0.04 12.10 25.69
N TRP A 136 -0.80 11.15 25.26
CA TRP A 136 -0.91 9.84 25.91
C TRP A 136 0.36 9.01 25.73
N LYS A 137 0.92 8.94 24.51
CA LYS A 137 2.17 8.20 24.22
C LYS A 137 3.35 8.73 25.04
N ARG A 138 3.50 10.05 25.17
CA ARG A 138 4.51 10.68 26.06
C ARG A 138 4.33 10.29 27.53
N LYS A 139 3.09 10.20 28.01
CA LYS A 139 2.79 9.79 29.40
C LYS A 139 3.00 8.30 29.66
N GLN A 140 2.77 7.44 28.67
CA GLN A 140 3.06 6.01 28.80
C GLN A 140 4.54 5.69 28.69
N GLY A 141 5.28 6.35 27.79
CA GLY A 141 6.75 6.21 27.71
C GLY A 141 7.44 6.60 29.01
N SER A 142 7.00 7.67 29.66
CA SER A 142 7.50 8.11 30.98
C SER A 142 7.18 7.16 32.14
N LYS A 143 6.35 6.13 31.95
CA LYS A 143 6.03 5.11 32.97
C LYS A 143 6.80 3.80 32.78
N LEU A 144 7.49 3.64 31.66
CA LEU A 144 8.27 2.44 31.32
C LEU A 144 9.78 2.64 31.57
N GLU A 145 10.20 3.86 31.92
CA GLU A 145 11.51 4.20 32.50
C GLU A 145 11.42 4.24 34.03
#